data_AF-A0A812LZ78-F1
#
_entry.id   AF-A0A812LZ78-F1
#
_cell.length_a   1.000
_cell.length_b   1.000
_cell.length_c   1.000
_cell.angle_alpha   90.00
_cell.angle_beta   90.00
_cell.angle_gamma   90.00
#
_symmetry.space_group_name_H-M   'P 1'
#
loop_
_entity.id
_entity.type
_entity.pdbx_description
1 polymer ?
#
loop_
_entity_poly.entity_id
_entity_poly.type
_entity_poly.pdbx_seq_one_letter_code
_entity_poly.pdbx_strand_id
1 'polypeptide(L)'
;AAAASVLRQRPPRWKRYHLVASGTGCAAASETDDGYALQSDTPTKAGGTGTAPQPVQLLLAALVGCEQATAHFLATKLRLPPIRRIELPSQTVWTVQL
;
A
#
# COMPACT_ATOMS: atom_id res chain seq x y z
N ALA A 1 26.21 -24.27 32.88
CA ALA A 1 25.01 -23.44 32.65
C ALA A 1 25.41 -22.25 31.77
N ALA A 2 25.00 -22.24 30.50
CA ALA A 2 25.31 -21.16 29.57
C ALA A 2 24.23 -20.09 29.70
N ALA A 3 24.61 -18.90 30.18
CA ALA A 3 23.72 -17.76 30.25
C ALA A 3 23.41 -17.28 28.83
N ALA A 4 22.15 -17.44 28.41
CA ALA A 4 21.66 -16.86 27.18
C ALA A 4 21.76 -15.33 27.28
N SER A 5 22.65 -14.75 26.49
CA SER A 5 22.75 -13.31 26.29
C SER A 5 21.44 -12.82 25.66
N VAL A 6 20.53 -12.30 26.49
CA VAL A 6 19.35 -11.56 26.03
C VAL A 6 19.84 -10.28 25.38
N LEU A 7 19.97 -10.29 24.05
CA LEU A 7 20.23 -9.10 23.25
C LEU A 7 19.15 -8.06 23.60
N ARG A 8 19.55 -6.91 24.16
CA ARG A 8 18.67 -5.75 24.33
C ARG A 8 18.19 -5.31 22.94
N GLN A 9 17.02 -5.78 22.53
CA GLN A 9 16.41 -5.31 21.28
C GLN A 9 15.98 -3.86 21.48
N ARG A 10 16.45 -2.97 20.59
CA ARG A 10 15.94 -1.60 20.53
C ARG A 10 14.43 -1.68 20.24
N PRO A 11 13.61 -0.83 20.88
CA PRO A 11 12.19 -0.82 20.57
C PRO A 11 12.01 -0.55 19.07
N PRO A 12 11.05 -1.23 18.41
CA PRO A 12 10.84 -1.07 16.99
C PRO A 12 10.48 0.38 16.68
N ARG A 13 11.10 0.96 15.64
CA ARG A 13 10.75 2.29 15.15
C ARG A 13 9.60 2.14 14.15
N TRP A 14 8.38 2.34 14.61
CA TRP A 14 7.20 2.28 13.74
C TRP A 14 7.10 3.53 12.88
N LYS A 15 6.91 3.33 11.57
CA LYS A 15 6.51 4.41 10.68
C LYS A 15 5.03 4.70 10.92
N ARG A 16 4.70 5.96 11.15
CA ARG A 16 3.34 6.43 11.36
C ARG A 16 2.87 7.15 10.11
N TYR A 17 1.64 6.85 9.69
CA TYR A 17 0.94 7.56 8.65
C TYR A 17 -0.30 8.16 9.29
N HIS A 18 -0.55 9.43 9.04
CA HIS A 18 -1.75 10.12 9.48
C HIS A 18 -2.58 10.52 8.26
N LEU A 19 -3.90 10.47 8.46
CA LEU A 19 -4.92 10.51 7.45
C LEU A 19 -6.17 11.03 8.15
N VAL A 20 -6.82 12.03 7.56
CA VAL A 20 -8.15 12.47 7.98
C VAL A 20 -9.14 12.00 6.92
N ALA A 21 -10.24 11.39 7.34
CA ALA A 21 -11.24 10.86 6.42
C ALA A 21 -12.66 11.13 6.92
N SER A 22 -13.58 11.27 5.98
CA SER A 22 -15.02 11.35 6.23
C SER A 22 -15.78 10.58 5.16
N GLY A 23 -16.99 10.12 5.49
CA GLY A 23 -17.81 9.35 4.57
C GLY A 23 -19.30 9.71 4.69
N THR A 24 -20.01 9.56 3.59
CA THR A 24 -21.47 9.75 3.52
C THR A 24 -22.04 8.81 2.46
N GLY A 25 -23.01 7.97 2.83
CA GLY A 25 -23.46 6.89 1.95
C GLY A 25 -22.33 5.90 1.67
N CYS A 26 -22.14 5.55 0.40
CA CYS A 26 -21.03 4.69 -0.05
C CYS A 26 -19.74 5.46 -0.40
N ALA A 27 -19.79 6.79 -0.40
CA ALA A 27 -18.66 7.64 -0.73
C ALA A 27 -17.81 7.94 0.52
N ALA A 28 -16.49 7.97 0.34
CA ALA A 28 -15.53 8.42 1.33
C ALA A 28 -14.49 9.34 0.69
N ALA A 29 -14.11 10.38 1.44
CA ALA A 29 -13.07 11.32 1.08
C ALA A 29 -12.02 11.36 2.19
N SER A 30 -10.77 11.36 1.79
CA SER A 30 -9.61 11.21 2.64
C SER A 30 -8.53 12.21 2.21
N GLU A 31 -7.87 12.83 3.18
CA GLU A 31 -6.73 13.73 2.96
C GLU A 31 -5.52 13.22 3.74
N THR A 32 -4.38 13.12 3.05
CA THR A 32 -3.10 12.77 3.67
C THR A 32 -2.39 14.02 4.17
N ASP A 33 -1.49 13.90 5.15
CA ASP A 33 -0.65 15.02 5.62
C ASP A 33 0.17 15.69 4.50
N ASP A 34 0.50 14.95 3.44
CA ASP A 34 1.25 15.46 2.29
C ASP A 34 0.36 16.19 1.25
N GLY A 35 -0.92 16.42 1.55
CA GLY A 35 -1.87 17.17 0.73
C GLY A 35 -2.54 16.39 -0.41
N TYR A 36 -2.45 15.06 -0.43
CA TYR A 36 -3.15 14.23 -1.42
C TYR A 36 -4.59 13.96 -1.02
N ALA A 37 -5.52 14.21 -1.95
CA ALA A 37 -6.92 13.85 -1.82
C ALA A 37 -7.17 12.46 -2.42
N LEU A 38 -7.84 11.61 -1.65
CA LEU A 38 -8.25 10.26 -2.00
C LEU A 38 -9.78 10.19 -1.93
N GLN A 39 -10.41 9.62 -2.93
CA GLN A 39 -11.86 9.43 -2.97
C GLN A 39 -12.19 7.99 -3.36
N SER A 40 -13.19 7.42 -2.69
CA SER A 40 -13.70 6.09 -3.01
C SER A 40 -15.22 6.08 -3.00
N ASP A 41 -15.83 5.25 -3.83
CA ASP A 41 -17.28 5.07 -3.87
C ASP A 41 -17.66 3.72 -4.48
N THR A 42 -18.88 3.23 -4.24
CA THR A 42 -19.38 2.02 -4.90
C THR A 42 -20.15 2.36 -6.18
N PRO A 43 -20.30 1.42 -7.13
CA PRO A 43 -21.13 1.64 -8.30
C PRO A 43 -22.59 1.89 -7.92
N THR A 44 -23.35 2.55 -8.80
CA THR A 44 -24.78 2.83 -8.60
C THR A 44 -25.61 1.59 -8.28
N LYS A 45 -25.33 0.46 -8.95
CA LYS A 45 -25.96 -0.85 -8.70
C LYS A 45 -25.69 -1.43 -7.29
N ALA A 46 -24.69 -0.90 -6.59
CA ALA A 46 -24.29 -1.29 -5.24
C ALA A 46 -24.57 -0.18 -4.21
N GLY A 47 -25.38 0.83 -4.57
CA GLY A 47 -25.86 1.88 -3.66
C GLY A 47 -25.03 3.16 -3.61
N GLY A 48 -23.95 3.27 -4.39
CA GLY A 48 -23.12 4.49 -4.45
C GLY A 48 -23.50 5.44 -5.59
N THR A 49 -22.69 6.48 -5.79
CA THR A 49 -22.88 7.46 -6.86
C THR A 49 -22.14 7.08 -8.15
N GLY A 50 -21.21 6.12 -8.07
CA GLY A 50 -20.35 5.70 -9.17
C GLY A 50 -19.36 6.78 -9.62
N THR A 51 -19.06 7.76 -8.78
CA THR A 51 -18.22 8.94 -9.15
C THR A 51 -16.75 8.82 -8.76
N ALA A 52 -16.38 7.79 -8.00
CA ALA A 52 -15.01 7.50 -7.60
C ALA A 52 -14.70 6.00 -7.70
N PRO A 53 -13.42 5.59 -7.73
CA PRO A 53 -13.03 4.19 -7.73
C PRO A 53 -13.57 3.43 -6.52
N GLN A 54 -13.76 2.12 -6.66
CA GLN A 54 -14.20 1.31 -5.54
C GLN A 54 -13.11 1.23 -4.46
N PRO A 55 -13.48 1.18 -3.16
CA PRO A 55 -12.52 1.00 -2.08
C PRO A 55 -11.59 -0.20 -2.29
N VAL A 56 -12.13 -1.32 -2.81
CA VAL A 56 -11.33 -2.51 -3.13
C VAL A 56 -10.32 -2.27 -4.27
N GLN A 57 -10.67 -1.45 -5.27
CA GLN A 57 -9.77 -1.09 -6.36
C GLN A 57 -8.61 -0.23 -5.84
N LEU A 58 -8.90 0.72 -4.95
CA LEU A 58 -7.87 1.54 -4.30
C LEU A 58 -6.97 0.72 -3.39
N LEU A 59 -7.54 -0.22 -2.63
CA LEU A 59 -6.76 -1.12 -1.77
C LEU A 59 -5.77 -1.95 -2.60
N LEU A 60 -6.23 -2.54 -3.71
CA LEU A 60 -5.38 -3.31 -4.61
C LEU A 60 -4.31 -2.44 -5.26
N ALA A 61 -4.66 -1.23 -5.72
CA ALA A 61 -3.71 -0.29 -6.28
C ALA A 61 -2.64 0.12 -5.26
N ALA A 62 -3.05 0.41 -4.02
CA ALA A 62 -2.14 0.74 -2.92
C ALA A 62 -1.20 -0.43 -2.59
N LEU A 63 -1.72 -1.67 -2.57
CA LEU A 63 -0.92 -2.87 -2.36
C LEU A 63 0.16 -3.02 -3.44
N VAL A 64 -0.21 -2.92 -4.73
CA VAL A 64 0.75 -2.95 -5.84
C VAL A 64 1.83 -1.88 -5.67
N GLY A 65 1.43 -0.66 -5.30
CA GLY A 65 2.35 0.45 -5.03
C GLY A 65 3.32 0.17 -3.88
N CYS A 66 2.84 -0.45 -2.79
CA CYS A 66 3.67 -0.87 -1.66
C CYS A 66 4.74 -1.89 -2.07
N GLU A 67 4.38 -2.87 -2.92
CA GLU A 67 5.34 -3.87 -3.40
C GLU A 67 6.38 -3.25 -4.34
N GLN A 68 5.96 -2.39 -5.26
CA GLN A 68 6.88 -1.66 -6.13
C GLN A 68 7.87 -0.81 -5.33
N ALA A 69 7.39 -0.06 -4.33
CA ALA A 69 8.24 0.76 -3.47
C ALA A 69 9.25 -0.08 -2.69
N THR A 70 8.81 -1.22 -2.13
CA THR A 70 9.66 -2.13 -1.36
C THR A 70 10.72 -2.79 -2.24
N ALA A 71 10.31 -3.30 -3.40
CA ALA A 71 11.20 -3.94 -4.34
C ALA A 71 12.26 -2.95 -4.85
N HIS A 72 11.87 -1.73 -5.21
CA HIS A 72 12.79 -0.67 -5.62
C HIS A 72 13.78 -0.30 -4.50
N PHE A 73 13.30 -0.19 -3.25
CA PHE A 73 14.15 0.06 -2.09
C PHE A 73 15.19 -1.06 -1.90
N LEU A 74 14.77 -2.32 -1.98
CA LEU A 74 15.67 -3.47 -1.83
C LEU A 74 16.68 -3.59 -2.97
N ALA A 75 16.26 -3.40 -4.23
CA ALA A 75 17.18 -3.39 -5.37
C ALA A 75 18.30 -2.37 -5.18
N THR A 76 17.94 -1.17 -4.72
CA THR A 76 18.91 -0.12 -4.39
C THR A 76 19.86 -0.53 -3.26
N LYS A 77 19.34 -1.15 -2.19
CA LYS A 77 20.16 -1.60 -1.04
C LYS A 77 21.10 -2.74 -1.39
N LEU A 78 20.68 -3.63 -2.29
CA LEU A 78 21.43 -4.79 -2.74
C LEU A 78 22.33 -4.49 -3.95
N ARG A 79 22.33 -3.25 -4.45
CA ARG A 79 23.06 -2.82 -5.67
C ARG A 79 22.70 -3.65 -6.91
N LEU A 80 21.44 -4.07 -6.99
CA LEU A 80 20.88 -4.72 -8.17
C LEU A 80 20.46 -3.65 -9.19
N PRO A 81 20.31 -4.03 -10.48
CA PRO A 81 19.71 -3.15 -11.48
C PRO A 81 18.35 -2.61 -11.03
N PRO A 82 17.97 -1.40 -11.47
CA PRO A 82 16.72 -0.79 -11.07
C PRO A 82 15.53 -1.59 -11.60
N ILE A 83 14.62 -1.96 -10.71
CA ILE A 83 13.37 -2.63 -11.06
C ILE A 83 12.49 -1.64 -11.82
N ARG A 84 12.22 -1.96 -13.10
CA ARG A 84 11.48 -1.08 -14.01
C ARG A 84 9.97 -1.28 -13.91
N ARG A 85 9.51 -2.51 -13.63
CA ARG A 85 8.08 -2.85 -13.66
C ARG A 85 7.80 -4.07 -12.78
N ILE A 86 6.81 -3.95 -11.91
CA ILE A 86 6.13 -5.10 -11.30
C ILE A 86 4.72 -5.14 -11.85
N GLU A 87 4.34 -6.29 -12.37
CA GLU A 87 2.98 -6.55 -12.86
C GLU A 87 2.33 -7.57 -11.93
N LEU A 88 1.14 -7.22 -11.46
CA LEU A 88 0.27 -8.15 -10.77
C LEU A 88 -0.87 -8.49 -11.75
N PRO A 89 -0.68 -9.51 -12.60
CA PRO A 89 -1.73 -9.93 -13.51
C PRO A 89 -2.94 -10.37 -12.69
N SER A 90 -4.14 -10.04 -13.18
CA SER A 90 -5.42 -10.45 -12.59
C SER A 90 -5.65 -11.97 -12.59
N GLN A 91 -4.71 -12.74 -13.14
CA GLN A 91 -4.68 -14.19 -13.13
C GLN A 91 -3.40 -14.65 -12.42
N THR A 92 -3.60 -15.24 -11.26
CA THR A 92 -2.68 -15.89 -10.33
C THR A 92 -1.41 -16.51 -10.95
N VAL A 93 -0.38 -15.72 -11.28
CA VAL A 93 1.02 -16.18 -11.39
C VAL A 93 1.93 -15.01 -11.01
N TRP A 94 2.64 -15.17 -9.89
CA TRP A 94 3.68 -14.24 -9.46
C TRP A 94 4.88 -14.38 -10.40
N THR A 95 5.04 -13.47 -11.35
CA THR A 95 6.22 -13.44 -12.22
C THR A 95 6.94 -12.13 -12.04
N VAL A 96 8.11 -12.16 -11.40
CA VAL A 96 9.05 -11.04 -11.36
C VAL A 96 9.95 -11.18 -12.59
N GLN A 97 9.82 -10.27 -13.55
CA GLN A 97 10.79 -10.17 -14.65
C GLN A 97 11.96 -9.31 -14.18
N LEU A 98 13.16 -9.91 -14.17
CA LEU A 98 14.45 -9.28 -13.85
C LEU A 98 15.11 -8.71 -15.11
#